data_AF-A0A7S2XKI0-F1
#
_entry.id   AF-A0A7S2XKI0-F1
#
_cell.length_a   1.000
_cell.length_b   1.000
_cell.length_c   1.000
_cell.angle_alpha   90.00
_cell.angle_beta   90.00
_cell.angle_gamma   90.00
#
_symmetry.space_group_name_H-M   'P 1'
#
loop_
_entity.id
_entity.type
_entity.pdbx_description
1 polymer ?
#
loop_
_entity_poly.entity_id
_entity_poly.type
_entity_poly.pdbx_seq_one_letter_code
_entity_poly.pdbx_strand_id
1 'polypeptide(L)'
;KPVESAGSDGVKLCHDFQEAKDHFDLLMTSQMVNGGAVPSVLCQEFLKGKEYVVDHVSKDGVHKTCMVWVYDKRPVNGSAFVYFGCLPVPLDSPEAQMVVPYVRQTLDAL
;
A
#
# COMPACT_ATOMS: atom_id res chain seq x y z
N LYS A 1 3.20 10.60 0.01
CA LYS A 1 2.89 9.86 -1.23
C LYS A 1 1.79 10.59 -2.00
N PRO A 2 1.78 10.62 -3.33
CA PRO A 2 0.67 11.18 -4.11
C PRO A 2 -0.65 10.50 -3.77
N VAL A 3 -1.78 11.22 -3.87
CA VAL A 3 -3.11 10.64 -3.65
C VAL A 3 -3.60 9.76 -4.81
N GLU A 4 -3.08 10.00 -6.02
CA GLU A 4 -3.47 9.29 -7.24
C GLU A 4 -2.22 8.72 -7.94
N SER A 5 -1.74 7.57 -7.46
CA SER A 5 -0.66 6.82 -8.11
C SER A 5 -0.68 5.34 -7.73
N ALA A 6 0.25 4.54 -8.27
CA ALA A 6 0.36 3.10 -8.03
C ALA A 6 1.83 2.64 -8.00
N GLY A 7 2.07 1.38 -7.60
CA GLY A 7 3.40 0.76 -7.76
C GLY A 7 4.53 1.37 -6.92
N SER A 8 4.21 1.96 -5.77
CA SER A 8 5.14 2.71 -4.91
C SER A 8 5.68 4.01 -5.51
N ASP A 9 5.12 4.48 -6.62
CA ASP A 9 5.49 5.76 -7.21
C ASP A 9 5.22 6.93 -6.24
N GLY A 10 6.22 7.80 -6.09
CA GLY A 10 6.21 8.92 -5.15
C GLY A 10 6.12 8.53 -3.66
N VAL A 11 6.27 7.24 -3.30
CA VAL A 11 6.29 6.78 -1.90
C VAL A 11 7.72 6.84 -1.37
N LYS A 12 7.92 7.59 -0.28
CA LYS A 12 9.19 7.65 0.46
C LYS A 12 8.93 7.51 1.95
N LEU A 13 9.73 6.65 2.61
CA LEU A 13 9.85 6.66 4.06
C LEU A 13 10.76 7.82 4.46
N CYS A 14 10.23 8.78 5.22
CA CYS A 14 10.98 9.94 5.71
C CYS A 14 11.25 9.74 7.20
N HIS A 15 12.49 9.99 7.64
CA HIS A 15 12.95 9.75 9.00
C HIS A 15 12.82 10.97 9.91
N ASP A 16 12.67 12.15 9.33
CA ASP A 16 12.43 13.40 10.05
C ASP A 16 11.50 14.34 9.25
N PHE A 17 11.16 15.46 9.90
CA PHE A 17 10.29 16.47 9.32
C PHE A 17 10.88 17.13 8.07
N GLN A 18 12.20 17.35 8.04
CA GLN A 18 12.85 18.03 6.93
C GLN A 18 12.81 17.14 5.69
N GLU A 19 13.12 15.85 5.82
CA GLU A 19 13.00 14.89 4.73
C GLU A 19 11.57 14.78 4.19
N ALA A 20 10.58 14.83 5.09
CA ALA A 20 9.17 14.81 4.71
C ALA A 20 8.76 16.07 3.94
N LYS A 21 9.23 17.24 4.39
CA LYS A 21 8.99 18.53 3.73
C LYS A 21 9.64 18.57 2.34
N ASP A 22 10.90 18.16 2.24
CA ASP A 22 11.64 18.17 0.97
C ASP A 22 10.98 17.22 -0.05
N HIS A 23 10.52 16.04 0.41
CA HIS A 23 9.80 15.10 -0.45
C HIS A 23 8.41 15.62 -0.86
N PHE A 24 7.73 16.33 0.04
CA PHE A 24 6.47 17.01 -0.31
C PHE A 24 6.68 18.03 -1.42
N ASP A 25 7.67 18.92 -1.29
CA ASP A 25 7.98 19.95 -2.28
C ASP A 25 8.38 19.33 -3.64
N LEU A 26 9.14 18.22 -3.62
CA LEU A 26 9.46 17.43 -4.81
C LEU A 26 8.18 16.90 -5.49
N LEU A 27 7.28 16.27 -4.74
CA LEU A 27 6.05 15.71 -5.31
C LEU A 27 5.14 16.80 -5.89
N MET A 28 4.99 17.93 -5.21
CA MET A 28 4.16 19.05 -5.66
C MET A 28 4.66 19.71 -6.96
N THR A 29 5.94 19.54 -7.28
CA THR A 29 6.57 20.07 -8.51
C THR A 29 6.78 19.01 -9.59
N SER A 30 6.53 17.73 -9.27
CA SER A 30 6.70 16.60 -10.19
C SER A 30 5.46 16.41 -11.08
N GLN A 31 5.67 15.77 -12.24
CA GLN A 31 4.57 15.24 -13.05
C GLN A 31 4.25 13.80 -12.62
N MET A 32 2.97 13.44 -12.64
CA MET A 32 2.53 12.07 -12.35
C MET A 32 2.98 11.13 -13.48
N VAL A 33 3.27 9.87 -13.15
CA VAL A 33 3.70 8.84 -14.13
C VAL A 33 2.67 8.64 -15.26
N ASN A 34 1.40 8.92 -15.00
CA ASN A 34 0.30 8.78 -15.96
C ASN A 34 -0.05 10.09 -16.71
N GLY A 35 0.74 11.15 -16.54
CA GLY A 35 0.45 12.49 -17.07
C GLY A 35 -0.48 13.28 -16.14
N GLY A 36 -0.14 14.54 -15.88
CA GLY A 36 -0.87 15.44 -14.98
C GLY A 36 -0.03 15.94 -13.81
N ALA A 37 -0.53 16.98 -13.12
CA ALA A 37 0.07 17.49 -11.89
C ALA A 37 -0.34 16.63 -10.70
N VAL A 38 0.49 16.55 -9.66
CA VAL A 38 0.12 15.91 -8.39
C VAL A 38 -0.89 16.82 -7.67
N PRO A 39 -2.18 16.46 -7.55
CA PRO A 39 -3.19 17.37 -7.01
C PRO A 39 -3.05 17.57 -5.49
N SER A 40 -2.55 16.55 -4.79
CA SER A 40 -2.27 16.60 -3.36
C SER A 40 -1.36 15.45 -2.92
N VAL A 41 -0.80 15.56 -1.71
CA VAL A 41 0.10 14.58 -1.10
C VAL A 41 -0.47 14.13 0.24
N LEU A 42 -0.50 12.81 0.47
CA LEU A 42 -0.81 12.20 1.75
C LEU A 42 0.47 11.99 2.57
N CYS A 43 0.48 12.52 3.79
CA CYS A 43 1.44 12.20 4.84
C CYS A 43 0.74 11.30 5.87
N GLN A 44 1.41 10.23 6.30
CA GLN A 44 0.87 9.27 7.25
C GLN A 44 1.99 8.71 8.12
N GLU A 45 1.64 8.15 9.28
CA GLU A 45 2.60 7.42 10.10
C GLU A 45 3.11 6.16 9.38
N PHE A 46 4.34 5.76 9.74
CA PHE A 46 4.92 4.53 9.26
C PHE A 46 4.53 3.36 10.16
N LEU A 47 3.75 2.43 9.61
CA LEU A 47 3.35 1.21 10.30
C LEU A 47 4.41 0.11 10.08
N LYS A 48 4.96 -0.41 11.17
CA LYS A 48 5.92 -1.51 11.16
C LYS A 48 5.20 -2.83 11.33
N GLY A 49 5.46 -3.79 10.43
CA GLY A 49 4.88 -5.12 10.52
C GLY A 49 4.91 -5.84 9.19
N LYS A 50 4.16 -6.94 9.12
CA LYS A 50 3.92 -7.67 7.87
C LYS A 50 2.85 -6.95 7.06
N GLU A 51 3.06 -6.86 5.76
CA GLU A 51 2.09 -6.29 4.82
C GLU A 51 1.38 -7.43 4.09
N TYR A 52 0.05 -7.45 4.19
CA TYR A 52 -0.80 -8.48 3.58
C TYR A 52 -1.60 -7.89 2.42
N VAL A 53 -1.83 -8.71 1.40
CA VAL A 53 -2.73 -8.42 0.27
C VAL A 53 -3.86 -9.42 0.30
N VAL A 54 -5.09 -8.94 0.15
CA VAL A 54 -6.29 -9.78 0.23
C VAL A 54 -7.15 -9.51 -1.00
N ASP A 55 -7.05 -10.38 -1.99
CA ASP A 55 -7.76 -10.26 -3.25
C ASP A 55 -9.20 -10.76 -3.11
N HIS A 56 -10.16 -9.96 -3.57
CA HIS A 56 -11.58 -10.31 -3.59
C HIS A 56 -12.20 -10.09 -4.96
N VAL A 57 -13.19 -10.92 -5.29
CA VAL A 57 -14.18 -10.64 -6.34
C VAL A 57 -15.49 -10.24 -5.68
N SER A 58 -16.02 -9.09 -6.08
CA SER A 58 -17.21 -8.47 -5.49
C SER A 58 -18.28 -8.27 -6.56
N LYS A 59 -19.53 -8.62 -6.23
CA LYS A 59 -20.70 -8.34 -7.08
C LYS A 59 -21.95 -8.23 -6.21
N ASP A 60 -22.74 -7.17 -6.42
CA ASP A 60 -24.03 -6.95 -5.75
C ASP A 60 -23.95 -7.09 -4.20
N GLY A 61 -22.91 -6.50 -3.60
CA GLY A 61 -22.67 -6.56 -2.14
C GLY A 61 -22.16 -7.92 -1.62
N VAL A 62 -21.87 -8.88 -2.50
CA VAL A 62 -21.32 -10.19 -2.14
C VAL A 62 -19.83 -10.23 -2.46
N HIS A 63 -19.01 -10.49 -1.43
CA HIS A 63 -17.55 -10.52 -1.51
C HIS A 63 -17.00 -11.94 -1.36
N LYS A 64 -16.23 -12.41 -2.35
CA LYS A 64 -15.52 -13.70 -2.28
C LYS A 64 -14.02 -13.47 -2.24
N THR A 65 -13.37 -13.98 -1.19
CA THR A 65 -11.91 -13.95 -1.06
C THR A 65 -11.31 -14.95 -2.03
N CYS A 66 -10.43 -14.47 -2.92
CA CYS A 66 -9.76 -15.29 -3.91
C CYS A 66 -8.36 -15.71 -3.45
N MET A 67 -7.63 -14.80 -2.80
CA MET A 67 -6.26 -15.07 -2.38
C MET A 67 -5.85 -14.19 -1.21
N VAL A 68 -4.95 -14.71 -0.38
CA VAL A 68 -4.26 -13.94 0.66
C VAL A 68 -2.76 -14.11 0.45
N TRP A 69 -2.05 -12.98 0.41
CA TRP A 69 -0.61 -12.94 0.26
C TRP A 69 0.03 -12.16 1.39
N VAL A 70 1.29 -12.48 1.69
CA VAL A 70 2.17 -11.63 2.48
C VAL A 70 3.35 -11.20 1.61
N TYR A 71 3.65 -9.90 1.62
CA TYR A 71 4.79 -9.40 0.88
C TYR A 71 6.10 -9.71 1.61
N ASP A 72 7.09 -10.17 0.84
CA ASP A 72 8.49 -10.18 1.24
C ASP A 72 9.15 -8.91 0.70
N LYS A 73 9.09 -7.84 1.50
CA LYS A 73 9.73 -6.55 1.20
C LYS A 73 11.00 -6.40 2.03
N ARG A 74 12.09 -5.99 1.37
CA ARG A 74 13.39 -5.79 2.02
C ARG A 74 14.06 -4.49 1.53
N PRO A 75 14.91 -3.86 2.35
CA PRO A 75 15.70 -2.74 1.90
C PRO A 75 16.86 -3.21 1.02
N VAL A 76 16.99 -2.64 -0.19
CA VAL A 76 18.08 -2.92 -1.15
C VAL A 76 18.39 -1.65 -1.94
N ASN A 77 19.68 -1.39 -2.19
CA ASN A 77 20.17 -0.27 -3.02
C ASN A 77 19.57 1.10 -2.63
N GLY A 78 19.41 1.36 -1.33
CA GLY A 78 18.87 2.62 -0.82
C GLY A 78 17.34 2.77 -0.92
N SER A 79 16.63 1.77 -1.45
CA SER A 79 15.15 1.72 -1.41
C SER A 79 14.70 0.92 -0.19
N ALA A 80 13.70 1.43 0.54
CA ALA A 80 13.18 0.80 1.75
C ALA A 80 12.25 -0.40 1.47
N PHE A 81 11.65 -0.48 0.28
CA PHE A 81 10.52 -1.37 -0.02
C PHE A 81 10.70 -2.14 -1.33
N VAL A 82 11.79 -2.91 -1.45
CA VAL A 82 12.02 -3.75 -2.64
C VAL A 82 11.30 -5.09 -2.48
N TYR A 83 10.48 -5.46 -3.46
CA TYR A 83 9.76 -6.73 -3.48
C TYR A 83 10.70 -7.88 -3.87
N PHE A 84 10.85 -8.84 -2.96
CA PHE A 84 11.52 -10.11 -3.22
C PHE A 84 10.53 -11.19 -3.61
N GLY A 85 9.27 -11.05 -3.18
CA GLY A 85 8.20 -11.95 -3.57
C GLY A 85 6.88 -11.66 -2.87
N CYS A 86 5.88 -12.43 -3.27
CA CYS A 86 4.56 -12.51 -2.64
C CYS A 86 4.34 -13.97 -2.26
N LEU A 87 4.19 -14.24 -0.97
CA LEU A 87 4.05 -15.60 -0.47
C LEU A 87 2.58 -15.88 -0.15
N PRO A 88 2.03 -17.03 -0.60
CA PRO A 88 0.64 -17.38 -0.31
C PRO A 88 0.45 -17.63 1.19
N VAL A 89 -0.67 -17.15 1.73
CA VAL A 89 -1.04 -17.32 3.14
C VAL A 89 -2.24 -18.28 3.20
N PRO A 90 -2.16 -19.38 3.99
CA PRO A 90 -3.28 -20.27 4.19
C PRO A 90 -4.50 -19.54 4.77
N LEU A 91 -5.69 -19.82 4.26
CA LEU A 91 -6.91 -19.13 4.69
C LEU A 91 -7.30 -19.45 6.14
N ASP A 92 -6.88 -20.60 6.66
CA ASP A 92 -7.06 -21.03 8.04
C ASP A 92 -5.99 -20.47 8.99
N SER A 93 -5.03 -19.66 8.48
CA SER A 93 -4.05 -19.00 9.35
C SER A 93 -4.71 -17.94 10.24
N PRO A 94 -4.18 -17.70 11.46
CA PRO A 94 -4.68 -16.64 12.33
C PRO A 94 -4.69 -15.25 11.68
N GLU A 95 -3.70 -14.97 10.84
CA GLU A 95 -3.58 -13.69 10.15
C GLU A 95 -4.65 -13.54 9.06
N ALA A 96 -4.88 -14.59 8.26
CA ALA A 96 -5.95 -14.59 7.26
C ALA A 96 -7.33 -14.42 7.90
N GLN A 97 -7.58 -15.10 9.03
CA GLN A 97 -8.82 -14.97 9.80
C GLN A 97 -9.04 -13.57 10.39
N MET A 98 -7.97 -12.78 10.55
CA MET A 98 -8.05 -11.40 11.01
C MET A 98 -8.24 -10.41 9.86
N VAL A 99 -7.46 -10.53 8.78
CA VAL A 99 -7.45 -9.52 7.71
C VAL A 99 -8.63 -9.65 6.76
N VAL A 100 -9.14 -10.86 6.52
CA VAL A 100 -10.25 -11.08 5.57
C VAL A 100 -11.54 -10.40 6.04
N PRO A 101 -11.99 -10.56 7.31
CA PRO A 101 -13.18 -9.84 7.79
C PRO A 101 -13.02 -8.32 7.78
N TYR A 102 -11.82 -7.82 8.10
CA TYR A 102 -11.53 -6.38 8.04
C TYR A 102 -11.67 -5.85 6.61
N VAL A 103 -11.09 -6.53 5.62
CA VAL A 103 -11.19 -6.11 4.21
C VAL A 103 -12.64 -6.15 3.72
N ARG A 104 -13.45 -7.13 4.16
CA ARG A 104 -14.88 -7.15 3.83
C ARG A 104 -15.64 -5.94 4.36
N GLN A 105 -15.39 -5.51 5.60
CA GLN A 105 -16.00 -4.29 6.15
C GLN A 105 -15.63 -3.05 5.34
N THR A 106 -14.39 -2.97 4.83
CA THR A 106 -13.98 -1.90 3.92
C THR A 106 -14.71 -1.98 2.58
N LEU A 107 -14.86 -3.19 2.02
CA LEU A 107 -15.58 -3.40 0.75
C LEU A 107 -17.08 -3.07 0.86
N ASP A 108 -17.70 -3.34 2.01
CA ASP A 108 -19.10 -3.00 2.28
C ASP A 108 -19.34 -1.47 2.33
N ALA A 109 -18.27 -0.67 2.52
CA ALA A 109 -18.33 0.78 2.64
C ALA A 109 -18.03 1.54 1.32
N LEU A 110 -17.65 0.83 0.25
CA LEU A 110 -17.39 1.39 -1.09
C LEU A 110 -18.66 1.45 -1.94
#